data_AF-A0A2J6T4D6-F1
#
_entry.id   AF-A0A2J6T4D6-F1
#
_cell.length_a   1.000
_cell.length_b   1.000
_cell.length_c   1.000
_cell.angle_alpha   90.00
_cell.angle_beta   90.00
_cell.angle_gamma   90.00
#
_symmetry.space_group_name_H-M   'P 1'
#
loop_
_entity.id
_entity.type
_entity.pdbx_description
1 polymer ?
#
loop_
_entity_poly.entity_id
_entity_poly.type
_entity_poly.pdbx_seq_one_letter_code
_entity_poly.pdbx_strand_id
1 'polypeptide(L)'
;MAPLKTGITRALRSKVAGQSQLIQRGIAATAKTSNWTNSTTSTNRKPSSTPFPLSDFPRGTPLRNIPPPQPRIAHHNTNTFTTLLNDITHSLTTTPSPHLPTLHNLLHSYTSEPSHWSKFAHANPEKQYTRNLVCEVPGIFNLLLLVWTPGKASPIHDHADAHCLMKVLHGSIRERRFAIPFNPGTGPLQDTGPLQETSSLSFGPNKVTYMADALGLHSIENPSPTEFAVSLHLYTPPNAAMRGCHLFEVESGQRRHVMQGAYDSVGGMVPPNAQ
;
A
#
# COMPACT_ATOMS: atom_id res chain seq x y z
N MET A 1 27.23 8.09 64.51
CA MET A 1 27.94 8.73 63.39
C MET A 1 27.18 8.42 62.10
N ALA A 2 26.81 9.45 61.34
CA ALA A 2 26.24 9.31 59.99
C ALA A 2 27.32 8.97 58.95
N PRO A 3 26.93 8.47 57.76
CA PRO A 3 27.04 9.27 56.53
C PRO A 3 25.78 9.13 55.63
N LEU A 4 25.19 10.24 55.16
CA LEU A 4 25.37 10.95 53.88
C LEU A 4 24.55 10.39 52.68
N LYS A 5 23.75 11.31 52.12
CA LYS A 5 22.78 11.23 51.03
C LYS A 5 23.46 11.18 49.64
N THR A 6 22.66 10.77 48.64
CA THR A 6 22.55 11.21 47.20
C THR A 6 22.53 10.00 46.25
N GLY A 7 21.74 9.90 45.18
CA GLY A 7 20.88 10.88 44.53
C GLY A 7 19.88 10.22 43.57
N ILE A 8 18.91 11.03 43.18
CA ILE A 8 17.77 10.76 42.31
C ILE A 8 18.24 10.64 40.86
N THR A 9 17.77 9.64 40.10
CA THR A 9 17.73 9.72 38.63
C THR A 9 16.30 9.62 38.13
N ARG A 10 15.95 10.66 37.37
CA ARG A 10 14.64 11.09 36.91
C ARG A 10 14.38 10.46 35.54
N ALA A 11 13.26 9.75 35.40
CA ALA A 11 12.77 9.26 34.13
C ALA A 11 12.46 10.44 33.19
N LEU A 12 13.09 10.46 32.02
CA LEU A 12 12.78 11.39 30.93
C LEU A 12 11.52 10.90 30.20
N ARG A 13 10.37 11.48 30.56
CA ARG A 13 9.19 11.52 29.68
C ARG A 13 9.45 12.55 28.58
N SER A 14 9.61 12.12 27.34
CA SER A 14 9.57 13.03 26.19
C SER A 14 8.11 13.40 25.88
N LYS A 15 7.75 14.65 26.15
CA LYS A 15 6.57 15.29 25.57
C LYS A 15 6.89 15.61 24.10
N VAL A 16 6.16 15.02 23.17
CA VAL A 16 5.98 15.58 21.83
C VAL A 16 4.47 15.75 21.63
N ALA A 17 3.98 16.89 22.10
CA ALA A 17 2.64 17.37 21.77
C ALA A 17 2.84 18.67 21.00
N GLY A 18 2.32 18.71 19.76
CA GLY A 18 2.28 19.92 18.95
C GLY A 18 3.00 19.81 17.62
N GLN A 19 2.49 18.99 16.70
CA GLN A 19 2.71 19.20 15.27
C GLN A 19 1.64 18.57 14.34
N SER A 20 0.58 17.92 14.86
CA SER A 20 -0.36 17.19 14.00
C SER A 20 -1.54 18.01 13.42
N GLN A 21 -1.69 19.29 13.75
CA GLN A 21 -2.87 20.06 13.32
C GLN A 21 -2.73 20.81 11.98
N LEU A 22 -1.56 20.82 11.34
CA LEU A 22 -1.34 21.61 10.11
C LEU A 22 -1.43 20.82 8.79
N ILE A 23 -1.61 19.49 8.82
CA ILE A 23 -1.67 18.65 7.59
C ILE A 23 -3.11 18.32 7.17
N GLN A 24 -4.12 18.68 7.97
CA GLN A 24 -5.53 18.34 7.70
C GLN A 24 -6.20 19.15 6.58
N ARG A 25 -5.53 20.16 6.00
CA ARG A 25 -6.15 21.08 5.01
C ARG A 25 -5.65 20.96 3.57
N GLY A 26 -4.78 20.00 3.25
CA GLY A 26 -4.12 19.93 1.93
C GLY A 26 -4.56 18.82 0.97
N ILE A 27 -5.32 17.81 1.41
CA ILE A 27 -5.60 16.61 0.60
C ILE A 27 -7.10 16.32 0.62
N ALA A 28 -7.88 17.18 -0.03
CA ALA A 28 -9.29 16.91 -0.31
C ALA A 28 -9.42 16.33 -1.73
N ALA A 29 -9.62 15.03 -1.84
CA ALA A 29 -9.92 14.38 -3.11
C ALA A 29 -11.40 14.60 -3.47
N THR A 30 -11.66 15.28 -4.58
CA THR A 30 -13.00 15.41 -5.18
C THR A 30 -13.35 14.12 -5.91
N ALA A 31 -14.37 13.40 -5.45
CA ALA A 31 -14.90 12.20 -6.09
C ALA A 31 -16.16 12.53 -6.90
N LYS A 32 -16.28 11.94 -8.10
CA LYS A 32 -17.53 11.89 -8.87
C LYS A 32 -18.02 10.44 -8.91
N THR A 33 -19.31 10.25 -8.70
CA THR A 33 -20.01 8.97 -8.78
C THR A 33 -20.46 8.70 -10.21
N SER A 34 -20.33 7.45 -10.68
CA SER A 34 -20.95 7.00 -11.93
C SER A 34 -21.42 5.56 -11.78
N ASN A 35 -22.70 5.32 -12.05
CA ASN A 35 -23.37 4.02 -11.99
C ASN A 35 -23.28 3.32 -13.35
N TRP A 36 -22.76 2.10 -13.42
CA TRP A 36 -22.78 1.26 -14.62
C TRP A 36 -23.34 -0.13 -14.30
N THR A 37 -24.12 -0.66 -15.25
CA THR A 37 -24.91 -1.89 -15.20
C THR A 37 -24.15 -3.09 -15.79
N ASN A 38 -24.43 -4.28 -15.27
CA ASN A 38 -23.70 -5.53 -15.55
C ASN A 38 -24.15 -6.26 -16.82
N SER A 39 -23.21 -6.93 -17.48
CA SER A 39 -23.47 -8.14 -18.27
C SER A 39 -22.30 -9.11 -18.12
N THR A 40 -22.62 -10.34 -17.72
CA THR A 40 -21.67 -11.38 -17.29
C THR A 40 -21.51 -12.42 -18.39
N THR A 41 -20.29 -12.83 -18.70
CA THR A 41 -20.04 -14.16 -19.29
C THR A 41 -18.77 -14.75 -18.68
N SER A 42 -18.89 -15.92 -18.07
CA SER A 42 -17.85 -16.65 -17.35
C SER A 42 -17.16 -17.66 -18.28
N THR A 43 -15.83 -17.73 -18.25
CA THR A 43 -15.10 -18.92 -18.74
C THR A 43 -13.98 -19.32 -17.77
N ASN A 44 -13.94 -20.62 -17.48
CA ASN A 44 -13.06 -21.32 -16.56
C ASN A 44 -11.63 -21.47 -17.15
N ARG A 45 -10.57 -21.05 -16.44
CA ARG A 45 -9.17 -21.41 -16.77
C ARG A 45 -8.41 -21.88 -15.51
N LYS A 46 -7.61 -22.95 -15.69
CA LYS A 46 -6.71 -23.56 -14.70
C LYS A 46 -5.55 -22.60 -14.31
N PRO A 47 -4.94 -22.76 -13.12
CA PRO A 47 -3.88 -21.87 -12.64
C PRO A 47 -2.58 -22.07 -13.43
N SER A 48 -2.00 -20.99 -13.96
CA SER A 48 -0.66 -20.95 -14.56
C SER A 48 0.26 -20.02 -13.79
N SER A 49 1.47 -20.47 -13.47
CA SER A 49 2.53 -19.74 -12.75
C SER A 49 3.27 -18.67 -13.58
N THR A 50 2.63 -18.14 -14.63
CA THR A 50 3.18 -17.09 -15.47
C THR A 50 2.77 -15.72 -14.92
N PRO A 51 3.65 -14.69 -14.94
CA PRO A 51 3.23 -13.31 -14.69
C PRO A 51 2.04 -12.96 -15.60
N PHE A 52 1.12 -12.11 -15.11
CA PHE A 52 -0.07 -11.73 -15.86
C PHE A 52 0.32 -11.33 -17.29
N PRO A 53 -0.23 -12.00 -18.33
CA PRO A 53 0.17 -11.69 -19.67
C PRO A 53 -0.20 -10.24 -19.96
N LEU A 54 0.72 -9.49 -20.58
CA LEU A 54 0.53 -8.09 -20.98
C LEU A 54 -0.76 -7.88 -21.82
N SER A 55 -1.37 -8.95 -22.34
CA SER A 55 -2.62 -8.95 -23.10
C SER A 55 -3.85 -8.57 -22.28
N ASP A 56 -3.82 -8.73 -20.96
CA ASP A 56 -4.99 -8.49 -20.10
C ASP A 56 -5.05 -7.03 -19.59
N PHE A 57 -4.05 -6.21 -19.95
CA PHE A 57 -4.11 -4.76 -19.80
C PHE A 57 -4.67 -4.15 -21.09
N PRO A 58 -5.80 -3.41 -21.06
CA PRO A 58 -6.32 -2.77 -22.26
C PRO A 58 -5.26 -1.82 -22.82
N ARG A 59 -4.71 -2.16 -23.99
CA ARG A 59 -4.02 -1.19 -24.84
C ARG A 59 -5.06 -0.14 -25.23
N GLY A 60 -4.68 1.13 -25.09
CA GLY A 60 -5.51 2.26 -25.48
C GLY A 60 -6.15 2.05 -26.86
N THR A 61 -7.37 2.54 -27.00
CA THR A 61 -8.21 2.45 -28.19
C THR A 61 -7.46 2.78 -29.49
N PRO A 62 -7.74 2.08 -30.60
CA PRO A 62 -7.13 2.42 -31.88
C PRO A 62 -7.75 3.71 -32.41
N LEU A 63 -7.02 4.82 -32.32
CA LEU A 63 -7.33 6.01 -33.10
C LEU A 63 -6.98 5.75 -34.56
N ARG A 64 -8.01 5.80 -35.39
CA ARG A 64 -7.95 5.70 -36.85
C ARG A 64 -7.30 6.98 -37.41
N ASN A 65 -6.47 6.79 -38.45
CA ASN A 65 -5.76 7.78 -39.30
C ASN A 65 -4.43 8.34 -38.76
N ILE A 66 -3.32 7.73 -39.20
CA ILE A 66 -1.94 8.23 -38.99
C ILE A 66 -1.36 8.64 -40.37
N PRO A 67 -0.83 9.88 -40.54
CA PRO A 67 -0.09 10.32 -41.74
C PRO A 67 1.28 9.63 -41.89
N PRO A 68 1.98 9.71 -43.04
CA PRO A 68 3.15 8.87 -43.35
C PRO A 68 4.30 9.03 -42.34
N PRO A 69 5.16 8.01 -42.19
CA PRO A 69 6.11 7.94 -41.09
C PRO A 69 7.21 8.98 -41.25
N GLN A 70 7.29 9.90 -40.28
CA GLN A 70 8.50 10.69 -40.07
C GLN A 70 9.61 9.80 -39.49
N PRO A 71 10.89 10.11 -39.75
CA PRO A 71 12.02 9.31 -39.27
C PRO A 71 11.95 9.15 -37.75
N ARG A 72 11.88 7.89 -37.29
CA ARG A 72 11.89 7.55 -35.87
C ARG A 72 13.22 7.96 -35.27
N ILE A 73 13.22 9.06 -34.52
CA ILE A 73 14.21 9.29 -33.49
C ILE A 73 14.04 8.14 -32.50
N ALA A 74 15.12 7.39 -32.25
CA ALA A 74 15.13 6.38 -31.21
C ALA A 74 14.90 7.07 -29.86
N HIS A 75 13.65 7.09 -29.40
CA HIS A 75 13.35 7.43 -28.02
C HIS A 75 14.00 6.36 -27.16
N HIS A 76 15.08 6.71 -26.48
CA HIS A 76 15.53 5.94 -25.33
C HIS A 76 14.35 5.85 -24.37
N ASN A 77 13.68 4.69 -24.34
CA ASN A 77 12.66 4.37 -23.35
C ASN A 77 13.36 4.30 -21.99
N THR A 78 13.55 5.45 -21.35
CA THR A 78 13.97 5.51 -19.96
C THR A 78 12.85 4.93 -19.12
N ASN A 79 13.11 3.80 -18.46
CA ASN A 79 12.15 3.18 -17.56
C ASN A 79 11.98 4.10 -16.33
N THR A 80 10.97 4.97 -16.36
CA THR A 80 10.69 5.95 -15.31
C THR A 80 10.35 5.30 -13.97
N PHE A 81 9.95 4.02 -13.97
CA PHE A 81 9.79 3.26 -12.73
C PHE A 81 11.14 2.98 -12.07
N THR A 82 12.19 2.65 -12.84
CA THR A 82 13.55 2.51 -12.29
C THR A 82 14.05 3.81 -11.67
N THR A 83 13.78 4.95 -12.32
CA THR A 83 14.06 6.27 -11.73
C THR A 83 13.34 6.47 -10.40
N LEU A 84 12.03 6.16 -10.33
CA LEU A 84 11.26 6.19 -9.09
C LEU A 84 11.89 5.33 -7.98
N LEU A 85 12.31 4.10 -8.29
CA LEU A 85 12.96 3.21 -7.31
C LEU A 85 14.25 3.83 -6.75
N ASN A 86 15.07 4.39 -7.64
CA ASN A 86 16.33 5.04 -7.26
C ASN A 86 16.06 6.27 -6.39
N ASP A 87 15.09 7.10 -6.75
CA ASP A 87 14.78 8.34 -6.02
C ASP A 87 14.18 8.07 -4.64
N ILE A 88 13.30 7.07 -4.51
CA ILE A 88 12.78 6.62 -3.19
C ILE A 88 13.95 6.12 -2.33
N THR A 89 14.80 5.26 -2.91
CA THR A 89 15.95 4.69 -2.21
C THR A 89 16.88 5.80 -1.74
N HIS A 90 17.22 6.74 -2.62
CA HIS A 90 18.05 7.89 -2.29
C HIS A 90 17.42 8.72 -1.18
N SER A 91 16.14 9.12 -1.32
CA SER A 91 15.45 9.95 -0.32
C SER A 91 15.39 9.30 1.05
N LEU A 92 15.29 7.98 1.14
CA LEU A 92 15.19 7.27 2.43
C LEU A 92 16.54 6.90 3.04
N THR A 93 17.62 6.88 2.26
CA THR A 93 18.96 6.48 2.72
C THR A 93 19.89 7.67 3.00
N THR A 94 19.58 8.87 2.49
CA THR A 94 20.40 10.07 2.67
C THR A 94 19.85 11.06 3.70
N THR A 95 18.70 10.78 4.31
CA THR A 95 18.11 11.60 5.37
C THR A 95 17.90 10.80 6.65
N PRO A 96 18.02 11.42 7.85
CA PRO A 96 17.88 10.71 9.12
C PRO A 96 16.45 10.27 9.44
N SER A 97 15.44 10.86 8.80
CA SER A 97 14.03 10.52 8.95
C SER A 97 13.28 10.67 7.62
N PRO A 98 12.23 9.86 7.37
CA PRO A 98 11.50 9.90 6.11
C PRO A 98 10.76 11.24 5.93
N HIS A 99 11.05 11.94 4.84
CA HIS A 99 10.32 13.16 4.46
C HIS A 99 9.08 12.83 3.62
N LEU A 100 7.93 12.65 4.27
CA LEU A 100 6.68 12.19 3.63
C LEU A 100 6.24 13.03 2.41
N PRO A 101 6.31 14.37 2.40
CA PRO A 101 5.95 15.15 1.23
C PRO A 101 6.80 14.80 0.00
N THR A 102 8.09 14.54 0.18
CA THR A 102 8.98 14.12 -0.92
C THR A 102 8.56 12.76 -1.45
N LEU A 103 8.36 11.77 -0.57
CA LEU A 103 7.98 10.41 -0.97
C LEU A 103 6.62 10.39 -1.69
N HIS A 104 5.67 11.16 -1.18
CA HIS A 104 4.37 11.35 -1.83
C HIS A 104 4.54 11.95 -3.23
N ASN A 105 5.35 12.99 -3.38
CA ASN A 105 5.59 13.64 -4.67
C ASN A 105 6.31 12.73 -5.67
N LEU A 106 7.25 11.91 -5.23
CA LEU A 106 7.92 10.91 -6.07
C LEU A 106 6.90 9.91 -6.62
N LEU A 107 6.08 9.31 -5.75
CA LEU A 107 5.01 8.38 -6.16
C LEU A 107 3.97 9.07 -7.05
N HIS A 108 3.61 10.32 -6.74
CA HIS A 108 2.62 11.07 -7.50
C HIS A 108 3.09 11.39 -8.92
N SER A 109 4.34 11.83 -9.06
CA SER A 109 4.94 12.25 -10.34
C SER A 109 5.16 11.09 -11.31
N TYR A 110 5.36 9.88 -10.79
CA TYR A 110 5.41 8.68 -11.63
C TYR A 110 4.04 8.39 -12.24
N THR A 111 3.96 8.33 -13.57
CA THR A 111 2.76 7.87 -14.29
C THR A 111 2.88 6.37 -14.54
N SER A 112 1.90 5.61 -14.06
CA SER A 112 1.84 4.15 -14.19
C SER A 112 1.81 3.75 -15.65
N GLU A 113 2.76 2.91 -16.04
CA GLU A 113 2.87 2.30 -17.36
C GLU A 113 3.12 0.78 -17.15
N PRO A 114 2.18 -0.10 -17.53
CA PRO A 114 2.28 -1.55 -17.25
C PRO A 114 3.59 -2.19 -17.69
N SER A 115 4.16 -1.77 -18.82
CA SER A 115 5.43 -2.32 -19.31
C SER A 115 6.62 -2.07 -18.36
N HIS A 116 6.52 -1.09 -17.44
CA HIS A 116 7.58 -0.81 -16.48
C HIS A 116 7.58 -1.75 -15.27
N TRP A 117 6.41 -2.24 -14.83
CA TRP A 117 6.24 -2.93 -13.55
C TRP A 117 5.60 -4.32 -13.63
N SER A 118 5.04 -4.72 -14.78
CA SER A 118 4.31 -5.99 -14.93
C SER A 118 5.13 -7.23 -14.55
N LYS A 119 6.46 -7.19 -14.74
CA LYS A 119 7.36 -8.28 -14.31
C LYS A 119 7.34 -8.57 -12.80
N PHE A 120 6.89 -7.61 -11.98
CA PHE A 120 6.74 -7.77 -10.53
C PHE A 120 5.31 -8.17 -10.12
N ALA A 121 4.32 -8.03 -11.01
CA ALA A 121 2.91 -8.21 -10.69
C ALA A 121 2.46 -9.67 -10.88
N HIS A 122 2.93 -10.56 -10.01
CA HIS A 122 2.46 -11.95 -9.98
C HIS A 122 1.17 -12.02 -9.18
N ALA A 123 0.09 -12.52 -9.76
CA ALA A 123 -1.16 -12.73 -9.04
C ALA A 123 -1.46 -14.21 -8.83
N ASN A 124 -2.32 -14.45 -7.84
CA ASN A 124 -2.85 -15.77 -7.53
C ASN A 124 -4.35 -15.62 -7.24
N PRO A 125 -5.25 -16.09 -8.13
CA PRO A 125 -6.70 -15.98 -7.97
C PRO A 125 -7.26 -16.66 -6.70
N GLU A 126 -6.52 -17.60 -6.10
CA GLU A 126 -6.94 -18.32 -4.89
C GLU A 126 -6.68 -17.50 -3.62
N LYS A 127 -5.89 -16.43 -3.69
CA LYS A 127 -5.58 -15.54 -2.57
C LYS A 127 -6.47 -14.29 -2.60
N GLN A 128 -6.57 -13.60 -1.46
CA GLN A 128 -7.20 -12.27 -1.41
C GLN A 128 -6.40 -11.27 -2.25
N TYR A 129 -5.09 -11.32 -2.12
CA TYR A 129 -4.11 -10.58 -2.92
C TYR A 129 -2.75 -11.25 -2.76
N THR A 130 -1.82 -10.95 -3.67
CA THR A 130 -0.40 -11.33 -3.54
C THR A 130 0.44 -10.14 -3.09
N ARG A 131 1.56 -10.43 -2.42
CA ARG A 131 2.57 -9.46 -1.97
C ARG A 131 3.88 -9.72 -2.70
N ASN A 132 4.19 -8.88 -3.68
CA ASN A 132 5.39 -9.03 -4.51
C ASN A 132 6.44 -8.00 -4.12
N LEU A 133 7.57 -8.43 -3.56
CA LEU A 133 8.65 -7.53 -3.16
C LEU A 133 9.36 -7.01 -4.42
N VAL A 134 9.32 -5.68 -4.63
CA VAL A 134 10.00 -5.00 -5.73
C VAL A 134 11.45 -4.74 -5.34
N CYS A 135 11.65 -4.02 -4.23
CA CYS A 135 12.95 -3.76 -3.63
C CYS A 135 12.78 -3.43 -2.14
N GLU A 136 13.88 -3.53 -1.40
CA GLU A 136 13.95 -3.12 0.00
C GLU A 136 15.36 -2.62 0.34
N VAL A 137 15.43 -1.83 1.40
CA VAL A 137 16.69 -1.59 2.12
C VAL A 137 16.45 -2.05 3.55
N PRO A 138 17.17 -3.08 4.04
CA PRO A 138 16.93 -3.68 5.36
C PRO A 138 16.84 -2.64 6.48
N GLY A 139 15.78 -2.72 7.26
CA GLY A 139 15.51 -1.79 8.38
C GLY A 139 15.04 -0.39 7.97
N ILE A 140 15.16 0.01 6.70
CA ILE A 140 14.78 1.34 6.22
C ILE A 140 13.42 1.32 5.53
N PHE A 141 13.22 0.49 4.51
CA PHE A 141 11.92 0.36 3.85
C PHE A 141 11.78 -0.94 3.07
N ASN A 142 10.54 -1.29 2.75
CA ASN A 142 10.23 -2.22 1.67
C ASN A 142 9.20 -1.61 0.71
N LEU A 143 9.33 -1.95 -0.56
CA LEU A 143 8.43 -1.52 -1.62
C LEU A 143 7.80 -2.75 -2.25
N LEU A 144 6.47 -2.87 -2.10
CA LEU A 144 5.71 -4.03 -2.54
C LEU A 144 4.74 -3.66 -3.65
N LEU A 145 4.51 -4.60 -4.54
CA LEU A 145 3.47 -4.53 -5.54
C LEU A 145 2.38 -5.55 -5.14
N LEU A 146 1.23 -5.05 -4.72
CA LEU A 146 0.10 -5.89 -4.34
C LEU A 146 -0.82 -6.06 -5.56
N VAL A 147 -1.16 -7.32 -5.85
CA VAL A 147 -2.11 -7.65 -6.91
C VAL A 147 -3.38 -8.22 -6.27
N TRP A 148 -4.48 -7.49 -6.41
CA TRP A 148 -5.73 -7.73 -5.71
C TRP A 148 -6.69 -8.54 -6.56
N THR A 149 -7.10 -9.69 -6.05
CA THR A 149 -8.07 -10.57 -6.70
C THR A 149 -9.44 -9.87 -6.82
N PRO A 150 -10.18 -10.04 -7.93
CA PRO A 150 -11.50 -9.45 -8.10
C PRO A 150 -12.43 -9.72 -6.91
N GLY A 151 -13.07 -8.67 -6.40
CA GLY A 151 -14.03 -8.71 -5.29
C GLY A 151 -13.43 -9.07 -3.93
N LYS A 152 -12.09 -9.10 -3.80
CA LYS A 152 -11.42 -9.43 -2.54
C LYS A 152 -10.93 -8.17 -1.83
N ALA A 153 -10.81 -8.29 -0.52
CA ALA A 153 -10.30 -7.26 0.37
C ALA A 153 -9.26 -7.85 1.32
N SER A 154 -8.37 -7.00 1.84
CA SER A 154 -7.57 -7.33 3.01
C SER A 154 -8.46 -7.42 4.26
N PRO A 155 -8.01 -8.11 5.32
CA PRO A 155 -8.53 -7.88 6.66
C PRO A 155 -8.33 -6.41 7.08
N ILE A 156 -9.05 -5.97 8.11
CA ILE A 156 -8.76 -4.69 8.75
C ILE A 156 -7.48 -4.82 9.55
N HIS A 157 -6.54 -3.89 9.37
CA HIS A 157 -5.22 -3.98 9.97
C HIS A 157 -4.61 -2.63 10.35
N ASP A 158 -3.61 -2.69 11.23
CA ASP A 158 -2.68 -1.61 11.54
C ASP A 158 -1.39 -1.68 10.69
N HIS A 159 -0.50 -0.72 10.89
CA HIS A 159 0.75 -0.56 10.14
C HIS A 159 2.00 -0.77 11.00
N ALA A 160 1.85 -1.21 12.25
CA ALA A 160 2.93 -1.42 13.20
C ALA A 160 3.86 -0.19 13.29
N ASP A 161 3.31 0.98 13.57
CA ASP A 161 3.99 2.26 13.69
C ASP A 161 4.83 2.64 12.45
N ALA A 162 4.48 2.14 11.27
CA ALA A 162 5.11 2.50 10.00
C ALA A 162 4.31 3.57 9.24
N HIS A 163 5.00 4.31 8.38
CA HIS A 163 4.36 5.08 7.32
C HIS A 163 4.03 4.15 6.14
N CYS A 164 2.83 4.27 5.59
CA CYS A 164 2.40 3.57 4.39
C CYS A 164 1.97 4.58 3.33
N LEU A 165 2.63 4.59 2.19
CA LEU A 165 2.15 5.26 0.98
C LEU A 165 1.70 4.21 -0.02
N MET A 166 0.47 4.35 -0.52
CA MET A 166 -0.11 3.46 -1.52
C MET A 166 -0.37 4.23 -2.81
N LYS A 167 0.13 3.74 -3.95
CA LYS A 167 -0.21 4.25 -5.29
C LYS A 167 -0.99 3.20 -6.07
N VAL A 168 -2.15 3.56 -6.61
CA VAL A 168 -2.88 2.67 -7.54
C VAL A 168 -2.18 2.68 -8.90
N LEU A 169 -1.73 1.52 -9.37
CA LEU A 169 -1.07 1.35 -10.67
C LEU A 169 -2.03 0.92 -11.77
N HIS A 170 -3.01 0.06 -11.44
CA HIS A 170 -4.02 -0.44 -12.37
C HIS A 170 -5.32 -0.75 -11.64
N GLY A 171 -6.46 -0.66 -12.35
CA GLY A 171 -7.78 -0.90 -11.79
C GLY A 171 -8.24 0.20 -10.82
N SER A 172 -9.10 -0.17 -9.89
CA SER A 172 -9.61 0.70 -8.83
C SER A 172 -9.42 0.02 -7.48
N ILE A 173 -9.17 0.81 -6.44
CA ILE A 173 -9.04 0.34 -5.07
C ILE A 173 -10.02 1.10 -4.19
N ARG A 174 -10.73 0.40 -3.31
CA ARG A 174 -11.54 0.99 -2.23
C ARG A 174 -10.80 0.86 -0.91
N GLU A 175 -10.55 1.99 -0.25
CA GLU A 175 -10.05 2.04 1.12
C GLU A 175 -11.22 2.34 2.06
N ARG A 176 -11.41 1.49 3.07
CA ARG A 176 -12.29 1.77 4.21
C ARG A 176 -11.46 1.97 5.45
N ARG A 177 -11.65 3.08 6.15
CA ARG A 177 -10.93 3.39 7.40
C ARG A 177 -11.84 3.20 8.61
N PHE A 178 -11.23 2.81 9.72
CA PHE A 178 -11.92 2.56 10.97
C PHE A 178 -11.21 3.27 12.12
N ALA A 179 -11.97 3.72 13.11
CA ALA A 179 -11.39 4.18 14.36
C ALA A 179 -10.78 2.99 15.13
N ILE A 180 -9.68 3.22 15.83
CA ILE A 180 -9.18 2.26 16.80
C ILE A 180 -10.16 2.24 17.98
N PRO A 181 -10.60 1.07 18.47
CA PRO A 181 -11.44 0.99 19.66
C PRO A 181 -10.80 1.75 20.82
N PHE A 182 -11.61 2.44 21.61
CA PHE A 182 -11.17 3.13 22.81
C PHE A 182 -12.23 3.01 23.89
N ASN A 183 -11.91 2.33 24.98
CA ASN A 183 -12.76 2.18 26.15
C ASN A 183 -12.11 2.91 27.33
N PRO A 184 -12.67 4.06 27.75
CA PRO A 184 -12.17 4.79 28.90
C PRO A 184 -12.16 3.88 30.15
N GLY A 185 -10.98 3.63 30.71
CA GLY A 185 -10.82 2.94 32.01
C GLY A 185 -10.38 1.47 31.95
N THR A 186 -10.34 0.83 30.78
CA THR A 186 -9.92 -0.58 30.64
C THR A 186 -8.47 -0.75 30.17
N GLY A 187 -7.84 0.36 29.74
CA GLY A 187 -6.48 0.39 29.23
C GLY A 187 -6.36 -0.15 27.79
N PRO A 188 -5.25 0.16 27.07
CA PRO A 188 -5.15 -0.05 25.62
C PRO A 188 -5.26 -1.50 25.14
N LEU A 189 -5.15 -2.46 26.05
CA LEU A 189 -5.22 -3.90 25.78
C LEU A 189 -6.65 -4.47 25.88
N GLN A 190 -7.59 -3.70 26.40
CA GLN A 190 -8.99 -4.09 26.62
C GLN A 190 -9.98 -3.17 25.91
N ASP A 191 -9.48 -2.30 25.03
CA ASP A 191 -10.30 -1.51 24.13
C ASP A 191 -10.88 -2.45 23.07
N THR A 192 -12.08 -2.96 23.34
CA THR A 192 -12.84 -3.87 22.48
C THR A 192 -14.25 -3.31 22.25
N GLY A 193 -14.82 -3.61 21.10
CA GLY A 193 -16.13 -3.11 20.66
C GLY A 193 -16.18 -3.05 19.13
N PRO A 194 -17.40 -2.96 18.55
CA PRO A 194 -17.55 -2.89 17.10
C PRO A 194 -16.72 -1.75 16.49
N LEU A 195 -15.98 -2.06 15.43
CA LEU A 195 -15.20 -1.04 14.72
C LEU A 195 -16.14 -0.06 14.02
N GLN A 196 -15.91 1.23 14.27
CA GLN A 196 -16.64 2.28 13.59
C GLN A 196 -15.91 2.67 12.29
N GLU A 197 -16.56 2.49 11.15
CA GLU A 197 -16.08 3.00 9.87
C GLU A 197 -16.11 4.54 9.89
N THR A 198 -14.97 5.16 9.58
CA THR A 198 -14.79 6.61 9.56
C THR A 198 -14.73 7.17 8.14
N SER A 199 -14.37 6.34 7.15
CA SER A 199 -14.43 6.71 5.74
C SER A 199 -14.44 5.48 4.82
N SER A 200 -15.02 5.64 3.63
CA SER A 200 -14.93 4.67 2.53
C SER A 200 -14.76 5.43 1.21
N LEU A 201 -13.56 5.36 0.63
CA LEU A 201 -13.17 6.11 -0.56
C LEU A 201 -12.64 5.18 -1.65
N SER A 202 -12.90 5.51 -2.91
CA SER A 202 -12.38 4.77 -4.08
C SER A 202 -11.34 5.59 -4.83
N PHE A 203 -10.27 4.93 -5.24
CA PHE A 203 -9.12 5.52 -5.91
C PHE A 203 -8.84 4.79 -7.22
N GLY A 204 -8.80 5.55 -8.31
CA GLY A 204 -8.38 5.05 -9.62
C GLY A 204 -6.87 5.16 -9.85
N PRO A 205 -6.40 4.78 -11.04
CA PRO A 205 -4.98 4.76 -11.37
C PRO A 205 -4.28 6.09 -11.12
N ASN A 206 -3.00 6.01 -10.76
CA ASN A 206 -2.09 7.10 -10.42
C ASN A 206 -2.38 7.86 -9.12
N LYS A 207 -3.52 7.62 -8.45
CA LYS A 207 -3.78 8.20 -7.13
C LYS A 207 -2.83 7.63 -6.09
N VAL A 208 -2.36 8.51 -5.20
CA VAL A 208 -1.50 8.19 -4.06
C VAL A 208 -2.27 8.50 -2.78
N THR A 209 -2.22 7.60 -1.82
CA THR A 209 -2.82 7.76 -0.49
C THR A 209 -1.77 7.50 0.59
N TYR A 210 -2.09 7.93 1.81
CA TYR A 210 -1.22 7.78 2.96
C TYR A 210 -2.00 7.20 4.15
N MET A 211 -1.37 6.28 4.87
CA MET A 211 -1.86 5.69 6.10
C MET A 211 -0.73 5.52 7.12
N ALA A 212 -1.09 5.64 8.39
CA ALA A 212 -0.28 5.32 9.56
C ALA A 212 -1.22 5.11 10.75
N ASP A 213 -0.75 4.49 11.83
CA ASP A 213 -1.60 4.12 12.97
C ASP A 213 -2.26 5.33 13.66
N ALA A 214 -1.62 6.51 13.59
CA ALA A 214 -2.21 7.76 14.07
C ALA A 214 -3.49 8.18 13.31
N LEU A 215 -3.76 7.60 12.14
CA LEU A 215 -4.94 7.86 11.31
C LEU A 215 -6.02 6.78 11.45
N GLY A 216 -5.79 5.75 12.28
CA GLY A 216 -6.72 4.66 12.54
C GLY A 216 -6.29 3.34 11.89
N LEU A 217 -7.28 2.52 11.55
CA LEU A 217 -7.13 1.23 10.87
C LEU A 217 -7.70 1.33 9.46
N HIS A 218 -7.36 0.40 8.57
CA HIS A 218 -8.06 0.31 7.28
C HIS A 218 -8.19 -1.11 6.72
N SER A 219 -9.09 -1.26 5.75
CA SER A 219 -9.13 -2.39 4.81
C SER A 219 -9.00 -1.86 3.38
N ILE A 220 -8.29 -2.60 2.55
CA ILE A 220 -8.08 -2.29 1.14
C ILE A 220 -8.77 -3.35 0.29
N GLU A 221 -9.55 -2.93 -0.68
CA GLU A 221 -10.41 -3.79 -1.48
C GLU A 221 -10.25 -3.51 -2.97
N ASN A 222 -10.29 -4.57 -3.77
CA ASN A 222 -10.61 -4.46 -5.19
C ASN A 222 -12.13 -4.61 -5.39
N PRO A 223 -12.85 -3.51 -5.68
CA PRO A 223 -14.30 -3.55 -5.83
C PRO A 223 -14.74 -4.16 -7.16
N SER A 224 -13.83 -4.40 -8.10
CA SER A 224 -14.17 -4.99 -9.39
C SER A 224 -14.53 -6.47 -9.24
N PRO A 225 -15.66 -6.95 -9.78
CA PRO A 225 -16.04 -8.36 -9.71
C PRO A 225 -15.28 -9.24 -10.71
N THR A 226 -14.62 -8.65 -11.70
CA THR A 226 -13.98 -9.40 -12.81
C THR A 226 -12.51 -9.06 -13.02
N GLU A 227 -12.10 -7.83 -12.76
CA GLU A 227 -10.75 -7.34 -13.09
C GLU A 227 -9.85 -7.33 -11.87
N PHE A 228 -8.58 -7.72 -12.06
CA PHE A 228 -7.55 -7.51 -11.04
C PHE A 228 -7.24 -6.03 -10.87
N ALA A 229 -6.86 -5.64 -9.65
CA ALA A 229 -6.32 -4.32 -9.37
C ALA A 229 -4.88 -4.42 -8.88
N VAL A 230 -4.11 -3.36 -9.04
CA VAL A 230 -2.68 -3.36 -8.74
C VAL A 230 -2.32 -2.08 -8.01
N SER A 231 -1.64 -2.20 -6.87
CA SER A 231 -1.13 -1.06 -6.10
C SER A 231 0.32 -1.25 -5.70
N LEU A 232 1.05 -0.14 -5.64
CA LEU A 232 2.41 -0.04 -5.12
C LEU A 232 2.36 0.47 -3.68
N HIS A 233 2.99 -0.23 -2.76
CA HIS A 233 3.01 0.09 -1.33
C HIS A 233 4.43 0.32 -0.86
N LEU A 234 4.70 1.51 -0.32
CA LEU A 234 5.95 1.84 0.35
C LEU A 234 5.70 1.85 1.85
N TYR A 235 6.41 0.99 2.60
CA TYR A 235 6.42 1.03 4.06
C TYR A 235 7.79 1.45 4.59
N THR A 236 7.81 2.42 5.49
CA THR A 236 9.04 2.94 6.11
C THR A 236 8.79 3.38 7.56
N PRO A 237 9.54 2.86 8.56
CA PRO A 237 10.34 1.63 8.49
C PRO A 237 9.49 0.38 8.14
N PRO A 238 10.07 -0.74 7.70
CA PRO A 238 9.33 -1.93 7.27
C PRO A 238 8.87 -2.78 8.48
N ASN A 239 8.34 -2.12 9.51
CA ASN A 239 8.05 -2.70 10.82
C ASN A 239 7.15 -3.93 10.72
N ALA A 240 6.05 -3.85 9.97
CA ALA A 240 5.14 -4.97 9.85
C ALA A 240 5.83 -6.23 9.27
N ALA A 241 6.87 -6.08 8.43
CA ALA A 241 7.61 -7.21 7.89
C ALA A 241 8.59 -7.80 8.93
N MET A 242 9.13 -6.96 9.82
CA MET A 242 10.10 -7.37 10.84
C MET A 242 9.45 -7.91 12.12
N ARG A 243 8.33 -7.32 12.54
CA ARG A 243 7.70 -7.57 13.85
C ARG A 243 6.20 -7.83 13.80
N GLY A 244 5.63 -7.95 12.60
CA GLY A 244 4.21 -8.22 12.40
C GLY A 244 3.30 -7.01 12.62
N CYS A 245 2.02 -7.20 12.35
CA CYS A 245 0.95 -6.22 12.52
C CYS A 245 -0.23 -6.87 13.26
N HIS A 246 -1.28 -6.11 13.54
CA HIS A 246 -2.52 -6.64 14.08
C HIS A 246 -3.62 -6.64 13.01
N LEU A 247 -4.38 -7.74 12.99
CA LEU A 247 -5.65 -7.82 12.29
C LEU A 247 -6.77 -7.60 13.29
N PHE A 248 -7.84 -6.93 12.87
CA PHE A 248 -8.97 -6.61 13.72
C PHE A 248 -10.26 -7.21 13.18
N GLU A 249 -11.07 -7.75 14.09
CA GLU A 249 -12.42 -8.20 13.81
C GLU A 249 -13.40 -7.03 13.85
N VAL A 250 -14.29 -6.94 12.86
CA VAL A 250 -15.23 -5.82 12.71
C VAL A 250 -16.20 -5.73 13.89
N GLU A 251 -16.80 -6.86 14.29
CA GLU A 251 -17.90 -6.88 15.25
C GLU A 251 -17.43 -6.68 16.69
N SER A 252 -16.27 -7.24 17.04
CA SER A 252 -15.78 -7.26 18.41
C SER A 252 -14.64 -6.26 18.67
N GLY A 253 -14.00 -5.75 17.61
CA GLY A 253 -12.76 -4.96 17.72
C GLY A 253 -11.58 -5.77 18.26
N GLN A 254 -11.74 -7.08 18.48
CA GLN A 254 -10.64 -7.93 18.93
C GLN A 254 -9.52 -7.91 17.90
N ARG A 255 -8.30 -7.79 18.42
CA ARG A 255 -7.10 -7.78 17.60
C ARG A 255 -6.30 -9.06 17.78
N ARG A 256 -5.72 -9.54 16.69
CA ARG A 256 -4.78 -10.66 16.69
C ARG A 256 -3.49 -10.23 16.02
N HIS A 257 -2.38 -10.41 16.73
CA HIS A 257 -1.06 -10.20 16.16
C HIS A 257 -0.74 -11.27 15.12
N VAL A 258 -0.18 -10.85 13.99
CA VAL A 258 0.24 -11.73 12.90
C VAL A 258 1.60 -11.32 12.38
N MET A 259 2.47 -12.31 12.16
CA MET A 259 3.67 -12.12 11.35
C MET A 259 3.30 -12.14 9.88
N GLN A 260 3.93 -11.27 9.09
CA GLN A 260 3.75 -11.33 7.64
C GLN A 260 4.38 -12.62 7.09
N GLY A 261 3.63 -13.34 6.26
CA GLY A 261 4.13 -14.50 5.55
C GLY A 261 5.16 -14.13 4.50
N ALA A 262 5.75 -15.16 3.88
CA ALA A 262 6.67 -15.00 2.75
C ALA A 262 6.03 -14.17 1.62
N TYR A 263 6.87 -13.43 0.89
CA TYR A 263 6.44 -12.76 -0.33
C TYR A 263 6.12 -13.78 -1.42
N ASP A 264 5.10 -13.50 -2.23
CA ASP A 264 4.71 -14.33 -3.37
C ASP A 264 5.76 -14.28 -4.49
N SER A 265 6.47 -13.16 -4.60
CA SER A 265 7.65 -13.02 -5.45
C SER A 265 8.66 -12.02 -4.86
N VAL A 266 9.92 -12.14 -5.25
CA VAL A 266 11.01 -11.23 -4.88
C VAL A 266 11.75 -10.82 -6.15
N GLY A 267 11.85 -9.51 -6.39
CA GLY A 267 12.53 -8.95 -7.57
C GLY A 267 11.91 -9.38 -8.90
N GLY A 268 10.65 -9.83 -8.89
CA GLY A 268 9.95 -10.36 -10.06
C GLY A 268 10.14 -11.86 -10.30
N MET A 269 10.77 -12.58 -9.37
CA MET A 269 10.92 -14.04 -9.41
C MET A 269 10.07 -14.72 -8.33
N VAL A 270 9.36 -15.77 -8.70
CA VAL A 270 8.57 -16.59 -7.77
C VAL A 270 9.50 -17.59 -7.08
N PRO A 271 9.60 -17.62 -5.73
CA PRO A 271 10.39 -18.61 -5.03
C PRO A 271 9.90 -20.03 -5.33
N PRO A 272 10.79 -21.04 -5.39
CA PRO A 272 10.42 -22.42 -5.70
C PRO A 272 9.34 -23.01 -4.79
N ASN A 273 9.24 -22.52 -3.55
CA ASN A 273 8.32 -23.01 -2.51
C ASN A 273 7.02 -22.19 -2.43
N ALA A 274 6.75 -21.28 -3.37
CA ALA A 274 5.57 -20.42 -3.37
C ALA A 274 4.42 -20.93 -4.27
N GLN A 275 4.58 -22.11 -4.89
CA GLN A 275 3.57 -22.78 -5.72
C GLN A 275 2.77 -23.82 -4.92
#